data_AF-A0A551YLY7-F1
#
_entry.id   AF-A0A551YLY7-F1
#
_cell.length_a   1.000
_cell.length_b   1.000
_cell.length_c   1.000
_cell.angle_alpha   90.00
_cell.angle_beta   90.00
_cell.angle_gamma   90.00
#
_symmetry.space_group_name_H-M   'P 1'
#
loop_
_entity.id
_entity.type
_entity.pdbx_description
1 polymer ?
#
loop_
_entity_poly.entity_id
_entity_poly.type
_entity_poly.pdbx_seq_one_letter_code
_entity_poly.pdbx_strand_id
1 'polypeptide(L)'
;ETAAVRTAQTLIERTREEITDQSSQRQLIDLIESIIIYKLPQKSREEIEAMFGLSDLKQTRVYQEALAEGEERGLERGLEQGLERGLERGLERGLERGLERGLERGLQEGERLVVENLLRVRFGELDPPLQAIISRILQLSPEEFTPLLLHCSKQELLKRFPPEKSRGN
;
A
#
# COMPACT_ATOMS: atom_id res chain seq x y z
N GLU A 1 -19.27 35.70 28.74
CA GLU A 1 -19.86 35.18 27.48
C GLU A 1 -21.12 35.94 27.06
N THR A 2 -22.15 35.99 27.90
CA THR A 2 -23.43 36.67 27.63
C THR A 2 -23.31 38.14 27.25
N ALA A 3 -22.40 38.90 27.88
CA ALA A 3 -22.15 40.29 27.51
C ALA A 3 -21.55 40.42 26.11
N ALA A 4 -20.58 39.57 25.74
CA ALA A 4 -19.94 39.60 24.42
C ALA A 4 -20.92 39.23 23.30
N VAL A 5 -21.82 38.26 23.53
CA VAL A 5 -22.88 37.88 22.59
C VAL A 5 -23.82 39.07 22.34
N ARG A 6 -24.31 39.72 23.39
CA ARG A 6 -25.19 40.89 23.23
C ARG A 6 -24.50 42.03 22.49
N THR A 7 -23.25 42.34 22.85
CA THR A 7 -22.48 43.37 22.16
C THR A 7 -22.33 43.04 20.67
N ALA A 8 -22.02 41.79 20.34
CA ALA A 8 -21.86 41.38 18.94
C ALA A 8 -23.18 41.45 18.15
N GLN A 9 -24.31 41.03 18.73
CA GLN A 9 -25.64 41.20 18.11
C GLN A 9 -25.94 42.68 17.82
N THR A 10 -25.74 43.56 18.80
CA THR A 10 -25.94 45.00 18.63
C THR A 10 -25.02 45.59 17.56
N LEU A 11 -23.76 45.14 17.49
CA LEU A 11 -22.83 45.62 16.46
C LEU A 11 -23.26 45.17 15.06
N ILE A 12 -23.74 43.93 14.89
CA ILE A 12 -24.26 43.43 13.61
C ILE A 12 -25.49 44.22 13.18
N GLU A 13 -26.45 44.44 14.08
CA GLU A 13 -27.67 45.22 13.80
C GLU A 13 -27.33 46.66 13.40
N ARG A 14 -26.51 47.36 14.18
CA ARG A 14 -26.10 48.73 13.86
C ARG A 14 -25.34 48.82 12.55
N THR A 15 -24.49 47.85 12.24
CA THR A 15 -23.79 47.82 10.95
C THR A 15 -24.77 47.66 9.78
N ARG A 16 -25.84 46.88 9.96
CA ARG A 16 -26.89 46.70 8.95
C ARG A 16 -27.75 47.95 8.74
N GLU A 17 -28.00 48.71 9.79
CA GLU A 17 -28.87 49.90 9.77
C GLU A 17 -28.14 51.20 9.42
N GLU A 18 -26.92 51.40 9.94
CA GLU A 18 -26.19 52.67 9.87
C GLU A 18 -25.26 52.76 8.64
N ILE A 19 -24.78 51.63 8.11
CA ILE A 19 -23.87 51.60 6.95
C ILE A 19 -24.66 51.31 5.67
N THR A 20 -24.73 52.29 4.78
CA THR A 20 -25.43 52.16 3.48
C THR A 20 -24.54 51.61 2.36
N ASP A 21 -23.22 51.80 2.42
CA ASP A 21 -22.28 51.22 1.47
C ASP A 21 -22.16 49.71 1.70
N GLN A 22 -22.58 48.92 0.72
CA GLN A 22 -22.61 47.46 0.83
C GLN A 22 -21.21 46.85 1.01
N SER A 23 -20.16 47.46 0.44
CA SER A 23 -18.79 46.97 0.59
C SER A 23 -18.30 47.14 2.03
N SER A 24 -18.45 48.34 2.59
CA SER A 24 -18.05 48.66 3.96
C SER A 24 -18.87 47.89 4.98
N GLN A 25 -20.19 47.75 4.73
CA GLN A 25 -21.08 46.95 5.56
C GLN A 25 -20.60 45.50 5.63
N ARG A 26 -20.30 44.90 4.48
CA ARG A 26 -19.79 43.52 4.41
C ARG A 26 -18.46 43.35 5.14
N GLN A 27 -17.50 44.25 4.90
CA GLN A 27 -16.20 44.23 5.57
C GLN A 27 -16.30 44.32 7.09
N LEU A 28 -17.21 45.14 7.60
CA LEU A 28 -17.38 45.33 9.04
C LEU A 28 -18.10 44.14 9.68
N ILE A 29 -19.09 43.54 8.99
CA ILE A 29 -19.71 42.28 9.41
C ILE A 29 -18.66 41.17 9.45
N ASP A 30 -17.86 40.99 8.38
CA ASP A 30 -16.80 39.96 8.33
C ASP A 30 -15.79 40.10 9.49
N LEU A 31 -15.46 41.34 9.87
CA LEU A 31 -14.60 41.62 11.02
C LEU A 31 -15.26 41.21 12.34
N ILE A 32 -16.53 41.55 12.54
CA ILE A 32 -17.29 41.18 13.74
C ILE A 32 -17.38 39.65 13.83
N GLU A 33 -17.71 38.96 12.75
CA GLU A 33 -17.78 37.49 12.67
C GLU A 33 -16.44 36.84 13.04
N SER A 34 -15.33 37.36 12.51
CA SER A 34 -13.98 36.89 12.84
C SER A 34 -13.66 37.04 14.33
N ILE A 35 -14.07 38.16 14.95
CA ILE A 35 -13.88 38.40 16.39
C ILE A 35 -14.76 37.44 17.22
N ILE A 36 -15.99 37.17 16.80
CA ILE A 36 -16.90 36.25 17.48
C ILE A 36 -16.30 34.84 17.54
N ILE A 37 -15.80 34.33 16.41
CA ILE A 37 -15.15 33.01 16.33
C ILE A 37 -13.97 32.95 17.31
N TYR A 38 -13.12 33.97 17.32
CA TYR A 38 -11.99 34.05 18.25
C TYR A 38 -12.43 34.13 19.72
N LYS A 39 -13.53 34.84 20.01
CA LYS A 39 -14.05 35.02 21.38
C LYS A 39 -14.86 33.83 21.90
N LEU A 40 -15.35 32.96 21.02
CA LEU A 40 -16.20 31.81 21.36
C LEU A 40 -15.58 30.49 20.83
N PRO A 41 -14.35 30.12 21.23
CA PRO A 41 -13.62 29.00 20.64
C PRO A 41 -14.22 27.62 20.96
N GLN A 42 -15.11 27.53 21.95
CA GLN A 42 -15.76 26.28 22.36
C GLN A 42 -17.11 26.07 21.68
N LYS A 43 -17.62 27.05 20.93
CA LYS A 43 -18.89 26.93 20.21
C LYS A 43 -18.66 26.38 18.82
N SER A 44 -19.56 25.53 18.38
CA SER A 44 -19.56 25.10 16.99
C SER A 44 -19.97 26.25 16.08
N ARG A 45 -19.64 26.12 14.80
CA ARG A 45 -20.05 27.08 13.79
C ARG A 45 -21.58 27.21 13.74
N GLU A 46 -22.28 26.08 13.77
CA GLU A 46 -23.74 26.02 13.72
C GLU A 46 -24.36 26.73 14.93
N GLU A 47 -23.76 26.61 16.11
CA GLU A 47 -24.20 27.33 17.31
C GLU A 47 -24.00 28.84 17.17
N ILE A 48 -22.87 29.28 16.61
CA ILE A 48 -22.60 30.70 16.35
C ILE A 48 -23.60 31.25 15.31
N GLU A 49 -23.82 30.55 14.20
CA GLU A 49 -24.79 30.94 13.17
C GLU A 49 -26.19 31.12 13.76
N ALA A 50 -26.62 30.17 14.59
CA ALA A 50 -27.92 30.23 15.26
C ALA A 50 -28.03 31.38 16.27
N MET A 51 -26.95 31.69 17.01
CA MET A 51 -26.95 32.75 18.02
C MET A 51 -26.99 34.17 17.44
N PHE A 52 -26.43 34.36 16.24
CA PHE A 52 -26.25 35.68 15.63
C PHE A 52 -27.07 35.88 14.34
N GLY A 53 -27.82 34.88 13.89
CA GLY A 53 -28.60 34.95 12.65
C GLY A 53 -27.72 35.14 11.43
N LEU A 54 -26.57 34.47 11.42
CA LEU A 54 -25.58 34.52 10.35
C LEU A 54 -25.76 33.30 9.45
N SER A 55 -25.80 33.49 8.14
CA SER A 55 -25.96 32.39 7.16
C SER A 55 -24.66 32.01 6.45
N ASP A 56 -23.62 32.84 6.56
CA ASP A 56 -22.51 32.84 5.60
C ASP A 56 -21.12 32.79 6.24
N LEU A 57 -20.96 32.23 7.45
CA LEU A 57 -19.63 32.11 8.07
C LEU A 57 -18.62 31.35 7.19
N LYS A 58 -19.10 30.50 6.27
CA LYS A 58 -18.27 29.81 5.26
C LYS A 58 -17.62 30.74 4.24
N GLN A 59 -18.20 31.91 4.02
CA GLN A 59 -17.69 32.90 3.08
C GLN A 59 -16.64 33.81 3.74
N THR A 60 -16.47 33.74 5.06
CA THR A 60 -15.42 34.48 5.74
C THR A 60 -14.05 34.02 5.27
N ARG A 61 -13.12 34.97 5.15
CA ARG A 61 -11.75 34.68 4.72
C ARG A 61 -11.07 33.67 5.64
N VAL A 62 -11.29 33.81 6.95
CA VAL A 62 -10.76 32.91 7.99
C VAL A 62 -11.22 31.47 7.77
N TYR A 63 -12.48 31.26 7.44
CA TYR A 63 -12.99 29.91 7.17
C TYR A 63 -12.38 29.31 5.89
N GLN A 64 -12.30 30.10 4.81
CA GLN A 64 -11.74 29.62 3.56
C GLN A 64 -10.25 29.27 3.68
N GLU A 65 -9.48 30.10 4.40
CA GLU A 65 -8.07 29.82 4.69
C GLU A 65 -7.92 28.52 5.52
N ALA A 66 -8.73 28.35 6.57
CA ALA A 66 -8.70 27.15 7.40
C ALA A 66 -9.13 25.88 6.65
N LEU A 67 -10.11 25.99 5.75
CA LEU A 67 -10.54 24.88 4.89
C LEU A 67 -9.43 24.51 3.91
N ALA A 68 -8.82 25.49 3.24
CA ALA A 68 -7.73 25.25 2.30
C ALA A 68 -6.52 24.60 2.99
N GLU A 69 -6.12 25.07 4.17
CA GLU A 69 -5.05 24.47 4.98
C GLU A 69 -5.40 23.03 5.41
N GLY A 70 -6.67 22.80 5.75
CA GLY A 70 -7.18 21.47 6.09
C GLY A 70 -7.16 20.50 4.91
N GLU A 71 -7.57 20.95 3.73
CA GLU A 71 -7.53 20.18 2.48
C GLU A 71 -6.10 19.88 2.06
N GLU A 72 -5.19 20.86 2.11
CA GLU A 72 -3.78 20.69 1.79
C GLU A 72 -3.13 19.65 2.73
N ARG A 73 -3.31 19.81 4.05
CA ARG A 73 -2.80 18.83 5.03
C ARG A 73 -3.43 17.45 4.88
N GLY A 74 -4.72 17.40 4.55
CA GLY A 74 -5.44 16.16 4.33
C GLY A 74 -4.89 15.41 3.10
N LEU A 75 -4.64 16.15 2.02
CA LEU A 75 -4.06 15.61 0.80
C LEU A 75 -2.62 15.15 1.02
N GLU A 76 -1.79 15.98 1.66
CA GLU A 76 -0.40 15.66 1.98
C GLU A 76 -0.30 14.38 2.80
N ARG A 77 -1.04 14.30 3.92
CA ARG A 77 -1.08 13.10 4.78
C ARG A 77 -1.63 11.88 4.05
N GLY A 78 -2.69 12.07 3.24
CA GLY A 78 -3.31 10.99 2.48
C GLY A 78 -2.35 10.42 1.44
N LEU A 79 -1.62 11.28 0.74
CA LEU A 79 -0.60 10.90 -0.24
C LEU A 79 0.59 10.23 0.44
N GLU A 80 1.13 10.81 1.50
CA GLU A 80 2.26 10.25 2.25
C GLU A 80 1.93 8.84 2.76
N GLN A 81 0.83 8.69 3.50
CA GLN A 81 0.42 7.39 4.05
C GLN A 81 0.05 6.39 2.94
N GLY A 82 -0.60 6.85 1.88
CA GLY A 82 -0.97 6.00 0.75
C GLY A 82 0.26 5.47 0.01
N LEU A 83 1.24 6.34 -0.22
CA LEU A 83 2.48 6.02 -0.91
C LEU A 83 3.37 5.12 -0.05
N GLU A 84 3.58 5.46 1.23
CA GLU A 84 4.36 4.64 2.17
C GLU A 84 3.80 3.22 2.28
N ARG A 85 2.50 3.08 2.58
CA ARG A 85 1.85 1.77 2.69
C ARG A 85 1.83 1.01 1.37
N GLY A 86 1.67 1.72 0.25
CA GLY A 86 1.68 1.13 -1.08
C GLY A 86 3.04 0.57 -1.45
N LEU A 87 4.11 1.34 -1.20
CA LEU A 87 5.50 0.95 -1.45
C LEU A 87 5.93 -0.19 -0.54
N GLU A 88 5.69 -0.08 0.77
CA GLU A 88 6.07 -1.10 1.74
C GLU A 88 5.46 -2.46 1.38
N ARG A 89 4.13 -2.51 1.19
CA ARG A 89 3.42 -3.74 0.83
C ARG A 89 3.81 -4.25 -0.55
N GLY A 90 4.06 -3.35 -1.50
CA GLY A 90 4.45 -3.71 -2.86
C GLY A 90 5.84 -4.34 -2.89
N LEU A 91 6.80 -3.72 -2.20
CA LEU A 91 8.17 -4.20 -2.10
C LEU A 91 8.27 -5.49 -1.31
N GLU A 92 7.63 -5.58 -0.14
CA GLU A 92 7.66 -6.78 0.69
C GLU A 92 7.14 -7.99 -0.08
N ARG A 93 5.94 -7.89 -0.68
CA ARG A 93 5.34 -8.97 -1.46
C ARG A 93 6.13 -9.29 -2.73
N GLY A 94 6.69 -8.25 -3.37
CA GLY A 94 7.48 -8.42 -4.59
C GLY A 94 8.78 -9.16 -4.31
N LEU A 95 9.49 -8.77 -3.24
CA LEU A 95 10.74 -9.39 -2.82
C LEU A 95 10.53 -10.80 -2.31
N GLU A 96 9.55 -11.03 -1.44
CA GLU A 96 9.24 -12.36 -0.90
C GLU A 96 8.96 -13.35 -2.04
N ARG A 97 8.04 -13.02 -2.94
CA ARG A 97 7.69 -13.89 -4.08
C ARG A 97 8.85 -14.06 -5.06
N GLY A 98 9.62 -13.00 -5.29
CA GLY A 98 10.76 -13.04 -6.19
C GLY A 98 11.87 -13.94 -5.66
N LEU A 99 12.15 -13.82 -4.36
CA LEU A 99 13.19 -14.58 -3.67
C LEU A 99 12.80 -16.04 -3.49
N GLU A 100 11.56 -16.33 -3.10
CA GLU A 100 11.04 -17.71 -2.98
C GLU A 100 11.14 -18.45 -4.32
N ARG A 101 10.62 -17.87 -5.40
CA ARG A 101 10.70 -18.46 -6.75
C ARG A 101 12.13 -18.59 -7.26
N GLY A 102 12.96 -17.58 -6.98
CA GLY A 102 14.37 -17.58 -7.37
C GLY A 102 15.16 -18.70 -6.68
N LEU A 103 14.94 -18.87 -5.37
CA LEU A 103 15.58 -19.92 -4.59
C LEU A 103 15.09 -21.31 -4.97
N GLU A 104 13.78 -21.50 -5.12
CA GLU A 104 13.21 -22.79 -5.53
C GLU A 104 13.77 -23.22 -6.89
N ARG A 105 13.78 -22.31 -7.87
CA ARG A 105 14.35 -22.59 -9.18
C ARG A 105 15.84 -22.86 -9.12
N GLY A 106 16.60 -22.06 -8.37
CA GLY A 106 18.04 -22.25 -8.20
C GLY A 106 18.38 -23.58 -7.55
N LEU A 107 17.57 -24.02 -6.57
CA LEU A 107 17.73 -25.31 -5.92
C LEU A 107 17.44 -26.46 -6.88
N GLN A 108 16.32 -26.41 -7.63
CA GLN A 108 15.98 -27.43 -8.62
C GLN A 108 17.04 -27.54 -9.74
N GLU A 109 17.54 -26.41 -10.24
CA GLU A 109 18.63 -26.38 -11.22
C GLU A 109 19.93 -26.96 -10.63
N GLY A 110 20.24 -26.63 -9.37
CA GLY A 110 21.38 -27.17 -8.64
C GLY A 110 21.30 -28.69 -8.42
N GLU A 111 20.17 -29.19 -7.94
CA GLU A 111 19.92 -30.63 -7.75
C GLU A 111 20.04 -31.39 -9.07
N ARG A 112 19.47 -30.83 -10.15
CA ARG A 112 19.60 -31.40 -11.48
C ARG A 112 21.06 -31.51 -11.91
N LEU A 113 21.84 -30.45 -11.72
CA LEU A 113 23.28 -30.47 -12.03
C LEU A 113 24.03 -31.53 -11.22
N VAL A 114 23.69 -31.69 -9.94
CA VAL A 114 24.28 -32.73 -9.09
C VAL A 114 23.97 -34.12 -9.63
N VAL A 115 22.70 -34.41 -9.95
CA VAL A 115 22.29 -35.71 -10.51
C VAL A 115 22.99 -35.97 -11.84
N GLU A 116 23.00 -34.99 -12.76
CA GLU A 116 23.67 -35.11 -14.05
C GLU A 116 25.17 -35.39 -13.90
N ASN A 117 25.86 -34.66 -13.02
CA ASN A 117 27.28 -34.84 -12.78
C ASN A 117 27.59 -36.20 -12.17
N LEU A 118 26.80 -36.66 -11.18
CA LEU A 118 26.99 -37.98 -10.57
C LEU A 118 26.80 -39.10 -11.59
N LEU A 119 25.75 -39.04 -12.41
CA LEU A 119 25.51 -40.00 -13.48
C LEU A 119 26.65 -40.00 -14.49
N ARG A 120 27.16 -38.81 -14.87
CA ARG A 120 28.28 -38.68 -15.81
C ARG A 120 29.57 -39.28 -15.26
N VAL A 121 29.89 -38.98 -14.00
CA VAL A 121 31.09 -39.52 -13.34
C VAL A 121 31.02 -41.04 -13.20
N ARG A 122 29.84 -41.61 -12.89
CA ARG A 122 29.72 -43.05 -12.66
C ARG A 122 29.58 -43.88 -13.92
N PHE A 123 28.88 -43.37 -14.93
CA PHE A 123 28.47 -44.16 -16.11
C PHE A 123 29.01 -43.63 -17.43
N GLY A 124 29.81 -42.56 -17.41
CA GLY A 124 30.35 -41.93 -18.62
C GLY A 124 29.35 -40.96 -19.23
N GLU A 125 28.98 -41.16 -20.50
CA GLU A 125 28.05 -40.24 -21.16
C GLU A 125 26.61 -40.39 -20.64
N LEU A 126 25.92 -39.25 -20.54
CA LEU A 126 24.48 -39.19 -20.26
C LEU A 126 23.71 -39.54 -21.52
N ASP A 127 23.59 -40.83 -21.81
CA ASP A 127 22.83 -41.34 -22.93
C ASP A 127 21.30 -41.10 -22.76
N PRO A 128 20.51 -41.18 -23.85
CA PRO A 128 19.07 -40.87 -23.78
C PRO A 128 18.29 -41.64 -22.71
N PRO A 129 18.56 -42.95 -22.44
CA PRO A 129 17.95 -43.66 -21.32
C PRO A 129 18.24 -43.01 -19.96
N LEU A 130 19.47 -42.58 -19.69
CA LEU A 130 19.82 -41.91 -18.44
C LEU A 130 19.24 -40.50 -18.34
N GLN A 131 19.17 -39.75 -19.45
CA GLN A 131 18.53 -38.44 -19.44
C GLN A 131 17.04 -38.51 -19.10
N ALA A 132 16.35 -39.52 -19.63
CA ALA A 132 14.92 -39.72 -19.44
C ALA A 132 14.52 -40.01 -17.99
N ILE A 133 15.45 -40.47 -17.15
CA ILE A 133 15.15 -40.80 -15.74
C ILE A 133 15.43 -39.66 -14.77
N ILE A 134 16.21 -38.64 -15.17
CA ILE A 134 16.63 -37.52 -14.29
C ILE A 134 15.42 -36.85 -13.64
N SER A 135 14.40 -36.50 -14.43
CA SER A 135 13.22 -35.80 -13.90
C SER A 135 12.46 -36.60 -12.85
N ARG A 136 12.57 -37.93 -12.84
CA ARG A 136 11.95 -38.80 -11.82
C ARG A 136 12.85 -39.00 -10.61
N ILE A 137 14.15 -39.01 -10.81
CA ILE A 137 15.12 -39.02 -9.72
C ILE A 137 14.97 -37.73 -8.89
N LEU A 138 14.76 -36.59 -9.55
CA LEU A 138 14.53 -35.28 -8.91
C LEU A 138 13.15 -35.15 -8.22
N GLN A 139 12.26 -36.14 -8.34
CA GLN A 139 11.04 -36.18 -7.54
C GLN A 139 11.29 -36.73 -6.13
N LEU A 140 12.44 -37.37 -5.93
CA LEU A 140 12.88 -37.87 -4.63
C LEU A 140 13.70 -36.78 -3.92
N SER A 141 13.79 -36.86 -2.59
CA SER A 141 14.68 -35.96 -1.85
C SER A 141 16.15 -36.28 -2.09
N PRO A 142 17.09 -35.34 -1.85
CA PRO A 142 18.52 -35.61 -1.91
C PRO A 142 18.95 -36.82 -1.09
N GLU A 143 18.37 -37.03 0.09
CA GLU A 143 18.65 -38.17 0.97
C GLU A 143 18.20 -39.50 0.37
N GLU A 144 17.16 -39.48 -0.46
CA GLU A 144 16.62 -40.65 -1.12
C GLU A 144 17.36 -40.97 -2.42
N PHE A 145 17.61 -39.97 -3.27
CA PHE A 145 18.26 -40.23 -4.56
C PHE A 145 19.77 -40.40 -4.44
N THR A 146 20.44 -39.75 -3.49
CA THR A 146 21.91 -39.82 -3.35
C THR A 146 22.42 -41.27 -3.19
N PRO A 147 21.91 -42.08 -2.24
CA PRO A 147 22.36 -43.46 -2.10
C PRO A 147 22.01 -44.31 -3.33
N LEU A 148 20.89 -44.06 -4.00
CA LEU A 148 20.54 -44.76 -5.24
C LEU A 148 21.56 -44.45 -6.34
N LEU A 149 21.91 -43.18 -6.51
CA LEU A 149 22.89 -42.74 -7.48
C LEU A 149 24.31 -43.20 -7.17
N LEU A 150 24.65 -43.49 -5.91
CA LEU A 150 25.99 -43.96 -5.52
C LEU A 150 26.13 -45.48 -5.50
N HIS A 151 25.05 -46.21 -5.19
CA HIS A 151 25.14 -47.66 -4.94
C HIS A 151 24.50 -48.51 -6.05
N CYS A 152 23.49 -48.02 -6.76
CA CYS A 152 22.86 -48.80 -7.83
C CYS A 152 23.74 -48.82 -9.09
N SER A 153 23.67 -49.92 -9.85
CA SER A 153 24.17 -50.01 -11.22
C SER A 153 23.27 -49.26 -12.20
N LYS A 154 23.78 -48.97 -13.40
CA LYS A 154 22.99 -48.34 -14.48
C LYS A 154 21.72 -49.13 -14.82
N GLN A 155 21.81 -50.47 -14.88
CA GLN A 155 20.66 -51.32 -15.21
C GLN A 155 19.60 -51.30 -14.10
N GLU A 156 20.02 -51.30 -12.83
CA GLU A 156 19.09 -51.20 -11.69
C GLU A 156 18.38 -49.85 -11.65
N LEU A 157 19.09 -48.75 -11.91
CA LEU A 157 18.49 -47.41 -12.01
C LEU A 157 17.46 -47.34 -13.14
N LEU A 158 17.79 -47.83 -14.33
CA LEU A 158 16.85 -47.87 -15.48
C LEU A 158 15.66 -48.81 -15.24
N LYS A 159 15.84 -49.89 -14.48
CA LYS A 159 14.73 -50.78 -14.10
C LYS A 159 13.81 -50.12 -13.07
N ARG A 160 14.37 -49.37 -12.13
CA ARG A 160 13.64 -48.67 -11.06
C ARG A 160 12.91 -47.43 -11.58
N PHE A 161 13.51 -46.73 -12.53
CA PHE A 161 12.93 -45.58 -13.23
C PHE A 161 12.84 -45.90 -14.72
N PRO A 162 11.86 -46.69 -15.17
CA PRO A 162 11.78 -47.09 -16.58
C PRO A 162 11.58 -45.87 -17.47
N PRO A 163 12.46 -45.57 -18.46
CA PRO A 163 12.27 -44.40 -19.32
C PRO A 163 10.88 -44.44 -19.95
N GLU A 164 10.18 -43.31 -19.97
CA GLU A 164 8.88 -43.26 -20.63
C GLU A 164 9.06 -43.74 -22.07
N LYS A 165 8.27 -44.74 -22.48
CA LYS A 165 8.07 -44.97 -23.91
C LYS A 165 7.57 -43.65 -24.44
N SER A 166 8.32 -43.04 -25.36
CA SER A 166 7.77 -41.96 -26.16
C SER A 166 6.40 -42.42 -26.60
N ARG A 167 5.35 -41.69 -26.21
CA ARG A 167 4.04 -41.88 -26.83
C ARG A 167 4.29 -41.57 -28.30
N GLY A 168 4.48 -42.62 -29.10
CA GLY A 168 4.49 -42.53 -30.54
C GLY A 168 3.20 -41.86 -30.97
N ASN A 169 3.32 -40.90 -31.89
CA ASN A 169 2.22 -40.42 -32.71
C ASN A 169 1.47 -41.58 -33.35
#